data_AF-A0A7V4Y4F4-F1
#
_entry.id   AF-A0A7V4Y4F4-F1
#
_cell.length_a   1.000
_cell.length_b   1.000
_cell.length_c   1.000
_cell.angle_alpha   90.00
_cell.angle_beta   90.00
_cell.angle_gamma   90.00
#
_symmetry.space_group_name_H-M   'P 1'
#
loop_
_entity.id
_entity.type
_entity.pdbx_description
1 polymer ?
#
loop_
_entity_poly.entity_id
_entity_poly.type
_entity_poly.pdbx_seq_one_letter_code
_entity_poly.pdbx_strand_id
1 'polypeptide(L)'
;MKRKIFLFIFILSFSLALAQDISFDQYFEDKALRIDLYQVGDAREEFMTVHRLFLEPIWPEPRAPLIQPFDYGRYLIKVYDIASNRLLFCRGFESVFGEYRTTSPALAGVKKVMERSIRIPLPKKPVNLIIEKRDRRNIPHPFFELTIDPQDYHIIRETADYGDVIIEKQKTGDPQERVDLVFIAEGYIAEDLEKFKKDLDRFSDYLFQIEPYKSHRNDFNIYGIFRPSPERAMDEPRQRVYKKTNLNASFNAFDLDRYMLIDDNHRLRAMAAQVPYDTIVVLVNSSRYGGGGIGFDYCVTTTDNPRSLQVFVHEFGHSFAYLADEYYQAEVAYNEFYPQGVEPLEPNITALLDPDNIKWKALLSPGISLPTEYGKEKIEALQAEMRSLRQKQAEEMEQAKKKGWPEAKLKALQQKYQAQEKEIRAKMEQVRKEYAHLVDKVGAFEGAGYASKGLFRPQMYCLMGSSERTEFCRVCQWAIARMIDFYCGRLR
;
A
#
# COMPACT_ATOMS: atom_id res chain seq x y z
N MET A 1 -26.26 -61.18 24.42
CA MET A 1 -25.14 -60.63 23.61
C MET A 1 -25.12 -59.11 23.74
N LYS A 2 -24.13 -58.55 24.44
CA LYS A 2 -23.96 -57.09 24.60
C LYS A 2 -23.10 -56.55 23.44
N ARG A 3 -23.65 -55.64 22.63
CA ARG A 3 -22.91 -54.88 21.60
C ARG A 3 -22.07 -53.80 22.30
N LYS A 4 -20.74 -53.86 22.12
CA LYS A 4 -19.83 -52.78 22.53
C LYS A 4 -19.76 -51.75 21.40
N ILE A 5 -20.11 -50.51 21.70
CA ILE A 5 -19.88 -49.34 20.85
C ILE A 5 -18.47 -48.85 21.18
N PHE A 6 -17.57 -48.85 20.21
CA PHE A 6 -16.26 -48.22 20.33
C PHE A 6 -16.40 -46.74 19.98
N LEU A 7 -16.21 -45.88 20.99
CA LEU A 7 -16.11 -44.44 20.83
C LEU A 7 -14.68 -44.12 20.39
N PHE A 8 -14.49 -43.74 19.12
CA PHE A 8 -13.23 -43.20 18.63
C PHE A 8 -13.11 -41.74 19.13
N ILE A 9 -12.30 -41.54 20.17
CA ILE A 9 -11.92 -40.21 20.62
C ILE A 9 -10.83 -39.71 19.68
N PHE A 10 -11.16 -38.75 18.83
CA PHE A 10 -10.18 -37.97 18.07
C PHE A 10 -9.48 -37.04 19.06
N ILE A 11 -8.32 -37.44 19.58
CA ILE A 11 -7.45 -36.56 20.33
C ILE A 11 -6.79 -35.65 19.30
N LEU A 12 -7.28 -34.40 19.19
CA LEU A 12 -6.54 -33.32 18.57
C LEU A 12 -5.30 -33.08 19.45
N SER A 13 -4.19 -33.75 19.13
CA SER A 13 -2.89 -33.40 19.66
C SER A 13 -2.50 -32.04 19.08
N PHE A 14 -2.88 -30.98 19.80
CA PHE A 14 -2.21 -29.69 19.69
C PHE A 14 -0.76 -29.91 20.12
N SER A 15 0.10 -30.15 19.14
CA SER A 15 1.54 -30.02 19.34
C SER A 15 1.78 -28.55 19.67
N LEU A 16 1.95 -28.24 20.95
CA LEU A 16 2.73 -27.08 21.39
C LEU A 16 4.16 -27.31 20.89
N ALA A 17 4.38 -27.10 19.59
CA ALA A 17 5.70 -26.79 19.10
C ALA A 17 6.05 -25.46 19.76
N LEU A 18 6.84 -25.53 20.84
CA LEU A 18 7.64 -24.38 21.27
C LEU A 18 8.19 -23.76 19.99
N ALA A 19 7.87 -22.49 19.74
CA ALA A 19 8.44 -21.74 18.62
C ALA A 19 9.94 -21.75 18.82
N GLN A 20 10.61 -22.76 18.26
CA GLN A 20 12.05 -22.83 18.25
C GLN A 20 12.50 -21.72 17.33
N ASP A 21 13.26 -20.78 17.87
CA ASP A 21 13.92 -19.74 17.09
C ASP A 21 14.60 -20.38 15.87
N ILE A 22 14.21 -19.93 14.68
CA ILE A 22 14.80 -20.39 13.43
C ILE A 22 16.12 -19.63 13.29
N SER A 23 17.24 -20.31 13.47
CA SER A 23 18.55 -19.71 13.28
C SER A 23 18.80 -19.42 11.79
N PHE A 24 18.97 -18.15 11.43
CA PHE A 24 19.30 -17.76 10.05
C PHE A 24 20.54 -18.51 9.54
N ASP A 25 21.64 -18.44 10.29
CA ASP A 25 22.92 -19.03 9.89
C ASP A 25 22.87 -20.57 9.79
N GLN A 26 21.88 -21.23 10.40
CA GLN A 26 21.69 -22.67 10.23
C GLN A 26 21.15 -23.01 8.83
N TYR A 27 20.23 -22.21 8.29
CA TYR A 27 19.48 -22.55 7.08
C TYR A 27 19.82 -21.69 5.86
N PHE A 28 20.35 -20.49 6.05
CA PHE A 28 20.53 -19.48 5.01
C PHE A 28 21.95 -18.93 4.96
N GLU A 29 22.34 -18.45 3.78
CA GLU A 29 23.50 -17.58 3.57
C GLU A 29 23.06 -16.12 3.53
N ASP A 30 23.97 -15.20 3.83
CA ASP A 30 23.75 -13.75 3.70
C ASP A 30 23.80 -13.30 2.24
N LYS A 31 22.84 -13.81 1.47
CA LYS A 31 22.55 -13.53 0.06
C LYS A 31 21.06 -13.67 -0.12
N ALA A 32 20.51 -13.10 -1.18
CA ALA A 32 19.11 -13.27 -1.49
C ALA A 32 18.91 -14.03 -2.80
N LEU A 33 17.79 -14.74 -2.88
CA LEU A 33 17.29 -15.30 -4.12
C LEU A 33 16.08 -14.48 -4.54
N ARG A 34 16.24 -13.71 -5.62
CA ARG A 34 15.13 -13.02 -6.29
C ARG A 34 14.46 -13.99 -7.26
N ILE A 35 13.14 -14.05 -7.22
CA ILE A 35 12.32 -14.94 -8.04
C ILE A 35 11.37 -14.05 -8.83
N ASP A 36 11.63 -13.94 -10.13
CA ASP A 36 10.80 -13.19 -11.06
C ASP A 36 9.69 -14.13 -11.55
N LEU A 37 8.46 -13.65 -11.43
CA LEU A 37 7.22 -14.38 -11.65
C LEU A 37 6.34 -13.61 -12.64
N TYR A 38 5.52 -14.35 -13.38
CA TYR A 38 4.34 -13.79 -14.04
C TYR A 38 3.09 -14.26 -13.31
N GLN A 39 2.22 -13.32 -12.99
CA GLN A 39 0.89 -13.59 -12.48
C GLN A 39 -0.13 -13.30 -13.56
N VAL A 40 -1.03 -14.25 -13.82
CA VAL A 40 -1.95 -14.19 -14.95
C VAL A 40 -3.35 -14.53 -14.50
N GLY A 41 -4.34 -13.78 -14.97
CA GLY A 41 -5.72 -14.10 -14.68
C GLY A 41 -6.70 -12.97 -14.96
N ASP A 42 -7.91 -13.18 -14.47
CA ASP A 42 -9.04 -12.25 -14.47
C ASP A 42 -9.74 -12.28 -13.10
N ALA A 43 -11.02 -11.90 -13.01
CA ALA A 43 -11.74 -11.94 -11.74
C ALA A 43 -12.03 -13.35 -11.19
N ARG A 44 -12.04 -14.37 -12.07
CA ARG A 44 -12.48 -15.75 -11.77
C ARG A 44 -11.32 -16.71 -11.62
N GLU A 45 -10.32 -16.61 -12.49
CA GLU A 45 -9.17 -17.48 -12.51
C GLU A 45 -7.87 -16.71 -12.38
N GLU A 46 -6.89 -17.37 -11.78
CA GLU A 46 -5.59 -16.80 -11.48
C GLU A 46 -4.57 -17.93 -11.40
N PHE A 47 -3.40 -17.73 -11.99
CA PHE A 47 -2.26 -18.63 -11.87
C PHE A 47 -0.95 -17.84 -11.88
N MET A 48 0.12 -18.48 -11.42
CA MET A 48 1.45 -17.90 -11.32
C MET A 48 2.46 -18.84 -11.95
N THR A 49 3.44 -18.28 -12.66
CA THR A 49 4.53 -19.04 -13.28
C THR A 49 5.87 -18.37 -13.04
N VAL A 50 6.93 -19.17 -12.99
CA VAL A 50 8.30 -18.68 -12.89
C VAL A 50 8.75 -18.08 -14.22
N HIS A 51 9.35 -16.90 -14.16
CA HIS A 51 10.15 -16.36 -15.24
C HIS A 51 11.61 -16.77 -15.06
N ARG A 52 12.30 -16.27 -14.02
CA ARG A 52 13.73 -16.47 -13.77
C ARG A 52 14.08 -16.33 -12.29
N LEU A 53 15.19 -16.94 -11.88
CA LEU A 53 15.76 -16.82 -10.54
C LEU A 53 17.12 -16.13 -10.62
N PHE A 54 17.39 -15.19 -9.71
CA PHE A 54 18.63 -14.43 -9.64
C PHE A 54 19.21 -14.51 -8.24
N LEU A 55 20.52 -14.72 -8.18
CA LEU A 55 21.28 -14.57 -6.95
C LEU A 55 21.65 -13.10 -6.75
N GLU A 56 21.26 -12.55 -5.61
CA GLU A 56 21.64 -11.20 -5.18
C GLU A 56 22.72 -11.29 -4.09
N PRO A 57 23.64 -10.30 -4.02
CA PRO A 57 24.86 -10.41 -3.24
C PRO A 57 24.66 -10.34 -1.72
N ILE A 58 23.49 -9.91 -1.25
CA ILE A 58 23.18 -9.68 0.17
C ILE A 58 21.72 -9.99 0.47
N TRP A 59 21.43 -10.47 1.67
CA TRP A 59 20.08 -10.47 2.24
C TRP A 59 19.85 -9.15 3.00
N PRO A 60 18.96 -8.25 2.54
CA PRO A 60 18.84 -6.91 3.12
C PRO A 60 18.08 -6.90 4.45
N GLU A 61 17.06 -7.74 4.61
CA GLU A 61 16.23 -7.70 5.81
C GLU A 61 16.93 -8.31 7.05
N PRO A 62 16.40 -8.13 8.26
CA PRO A 62 16.93 -8.77 9.47
C PRO A 62 17.03 -10.29 9.37
N ARG A 63 18.03 -10.83 10.06
CA ARG A 63 18.20 -12.28 10.24
C ARG A 63 17.18 -12.90 11.21
N ALA A 64 16.43 -12.06 11.95
CA ALA A 64 15.28 -12.46 12.76
C ALA A 64 14.33 -11.25 12.97
N PRO A 65 13.01 -11.47 13.04
CA PRO A 65 12.34 -12.76 12.93
C PRO A 65 12.15 -13.18 11.46
N LEU A 66 12.38 -14.47 11.18
CA LEU A 66 12.20 -15.03 9.83
C LEU A 66 10.74 -15.30 9.48
N ILE A 67 9.87 -15.36 10.49
CA ILE A 67 8.42 -15.41 10.32
C ILE A 67 7.88 -14.02 10.69
N GLN A 68 7.23 -13.36 9.74
CA GLN A 68 6.62 -12.06 9.99
C GLN A 68 5.57 -12.15 11.11
N PRO A 69 5.57 -11.26 12.12
CA PRO A 69 4.64 -11.31 13.25
C PRO A 69 3.27 -10.66 12.95
N PHE A 70 3.00 -10.33 11.68
CA PHE A 70 1.76 -9.71 11.23
C PHE A 70 1.13 -10.56 10.14
N ASP A 71 -0.20 -10.65 10.14
CA ASP A 71 -0.96 -11.42 9.15
C ASP A 71 -1.30 -10.57 7.91
N TYR A 72 -0.33 -9.82 7.38
CA TYR A 72 -0.53 -8.88 6.28
C TYR A 72 -0.35 -9.53 4.91
N GLY A 73 -0.98 -8.94 3.88
CA GLY A 73 -0.88 -9.37 2.49
C GLY A 73 -1.90 -10.42 2.09
N ARG A 74 -2.44 -10.27 0.87
CA ARG A 74 -3.28 -11.26 0.18
C ARG A 74 -2.53 -12.55 -0.14
N TYR A 75 -1.21 -12.47 -0.33
CA TYR A 75 -0.35 -13.61 -0.60
C TYR A 75 0.69 -13.77 0.50
N LEU A 76 1.06 -15.01 0.79
CA LEU A 76 2.11 -15.35 1.76
C LEU A 76 3.18 -16.19 1.07
N ILE A 77 4.43 -15.75 1.11
CA ILE A 77 5.59 -16.56 0.72
C ILE A 77 5.95 -17.41 1.94
N LYS A 78 6.02 -18.73 1.77
CA LYS A 78 6.48 -19.67 2.80
C LYS A 78 7.60 -20.54 2.26
N VAL A 79 8.70 -20.66 3.00
CA VAL A 79 9.82 -21.52 2.63
C VAL A 79 9.95 -22.65 3.65
N TYR A 80 9.96 -23.89 3.17
CA TYR A 80 10.07 -25.09 3.99
C TYR A 80 11.37 -25.82 3.68
N ASP A 81 12.09 -26.24 4.73
CA ASP A 81 13.16 -27.21 4.59
C ASP A 81 12.58 -28.57 4.15
N ILE A 82 13.09 -29.13 3.05
CA ILE A 82 12.57 -30.40 2.52
C ILE A 82 12.86 -31.56 3.47
N ALA A 83 14.03 -31.57 4.12
CA ALA A 83 14.47 -32.69 4.94
C ALA A 83 13.64 -32.84 6.24
N SER A 84 13.25 -31.72 6.85
CA SER A 84 12.51 -31.70 8.12
C SER A 84 11.05 -31.26 8.00
N ASN A 85 10.62 -30.80 6.84
CA ASN A 85 9.30 -30.17 6.62
C ASN A 85 9.02 -28.99 7.58
N ARG A 86 10.07 -28.27 7.97
CA ARG A 86 9.99 -27.14 8.89
C ARG A 86 9.82 -25.84 8.12
N LEU A 87 8.85 -25.01 8.51
CA LEU A 87 8.73 -23.64 8.02
C LEU A 87 9.95 -22.82 8.49
N LEU A 88 10.68 -22.24 7.55
CA LEU A 88 11.90 -21.48 7.78
C LEU A 88 11.71 -19.98 7.63
N PHE A 89 10.82 -19.54 6.73
CA PHE A 89 10.64 -18.14 6.37
C PHE A 89 9.19 -17.88 5.95
N CYS A 90 8.64 -16.73 6.36
CA CYS A 90 7.32 -16.28 5.96
C CYS A 90 7.24 -14.75 5.78
N ARG A 91 6.71 -14.30 4.65
CA ARG A 91 6.42 -12.88 4.36
C ARG A 91 5.10 -12.72 3.62
N GLY A 92 4.32 -11.71 4.01
CA GLY A 92 3.16 -11.25 3.26
C GLY A 92 3.55 -10.35 2.09
N PHE A 93 2.76 -10.38 1.03
CA PHE A 93 2.87 -9.44 -0.09
C PHE A 93 1.52 -9.18 -0.78
N GLU A 94 1.38 -8.03 -1.44
CA GLU A 94 0.30 -7.78 -2.42
C GLU A 94 0.80 -7.88 -3.84
N SER A 95 -0.10 -7.84 -4.81
CA SER A 95 0.24 -7.67 -6.23
C SER A 95 -0.76 -6.71 -6.86
N VAL A 96 -0.33 -5.99 -7.91
CA VAL A 96 -1.22 -5.23 -8.80
C VAL A 96 -2.41 -6.08 -9.27
N PHE A 97 -2.23 -7.40 -9.37
CA PHE A 97 -3.31 -8.33 -9.72
C PHE A 97 -4.45 -8.33 -8.69
N GLY A 98 -4.12 -8.17 -7.41
CA GLY A 98 -5.09 -8.11 -6.31
C GLY A 98 -6.10 -6.97 -6.47
N GLU A 99 -5.67 -5.85 -7.05
CA GLU A 99 -6.53 -4.74 -7.43
C GLU A 99 -7.24 -5.02 -8.76
N TYR A 100 -6.50 -5.41 -9.79
CA TYR A 100 -7.02 -5.63 -11.14
C TYR A 100 -8.23 -6.57 -11.18
N ARG A 101 -8.18 -7.67 -10.43
CA ARG A 101 -9.26 -8.66 -10.38
C ARG A 101 -10.62 -8.11 -9.94
N THR A 102 -10.65 -6.94 -9.29
CA THR A 102 -11.87 -6.28 -8.84
C THR A 102 -12.42 -5.26 -9.85
N THR A 103 -11.71 -5.03 -10.96
CA THR A 103 -12.06 -4.06 -12.00
C THR A 103 -13.09 -4.62 -12.99
N SER A 104 -13.86 -3.74 -13.64
CA SER A 104 -14.85 -4.13 -14.64
C SER A 104 -14.27 -4.96 -15.81
N PRO A 105 -13.09 -4.66 -16.37
CA PRO A 105 -12.48 -5.52 -17.38
C PRO A 105 -12.21 -6.95 -16.89
N ALA A 106 -11.67 -7.12 -15.68
CA ALA A 106 -11.41 -8.44 -15.11
C ALA A 106 -12.71 -9.21 -14.85
N LEU A 107 -13.76 -8.52 -14.36
CA LEU A 107 -15.10 -9.09 -14.16
C LEU A 107 -15.74 -9.54 -15.49
N ALA A 108 -15.41 -8.86 -16.59
CA ALA A 108 -15.80 -9.21 -17.95
C ALA A 108 -14.96 -10.35 -18.56
N GLY A 109 -14.00 -10.92 -17.81
CA GLY A 109 -13.16 -12.04 -18.26
C GLY A 109 -11.96 -11.63 -19.11
N VAL A 110 -11.58 -10.35 -19.11
CA VAL A 110 -10.32 -9.92 -19.71
C VAL A 110 -9.18 -10.43 -18.84
N LYS A 111 -8.29 -11.23 -19.41
CA LYS A 111 -7.08 -11.69 -18.72
C LYS A 111 -5.94 -10.71 -18.90
N LYS A 112 -5.16 -10.50 -17.85
CA LYS A 112 -3.88 -9.78 -17.91
C LYS A 112 -2.75 -10.64 -17.40
N VAL A 113 -1.56 -10.33 -17.89
CA VAL A 113 -0.27 -10.79 -17.35
C VAL A 113 0.32 -9.62 -16.59
N MET A 114 0.87 -9.90 -15.41
CA MET A 114 1.53 -8.91 -14.56
C MET A 114 2.88 -9.46 -14.10
N GLU A 115 3.91 -8.62 -14.21
CA GLU A 115 5.21 -8.93 -13.66
C GLU A 115 5.20 -8.77 -12.15
N ARG A 116 5.81 -9.73 -11.46
CA ARG A 116 6.07 -9.63 -10.03
C ARG A 116 7.41 -10.26 -9.70
N SER A 117 8.14 -9.66 -8.77
CA SER A 117 9.29 -10.31 -8.15
C SER A 117 9.06 -10.49 -6.66
N ILE A 118 9.56 -11.60 -6.12
CA ILE A 118 9.66 -11.85 -4.69
C ILE A 118 11.11 -12.15 -4.33
N ARG A 119 11.42 -12.10 -3.03
CA ARG A 119 12.76 -12.37 -2.51
C ARG A 119 12.69 -13.28 -1.29
N ILE A 120 13.62 -14.23 -1.19
CA ILE A 120 13.87 -15.03 0.01
C ILE A 120 15.37 -15.00 0.35
N PRO A 121 15.77 -15.24 1.61
CA PRO A 121 17.19 -15.48 1.91
C PRO A 121 17.67 -16.76 1.20
N LEU A 122 18.92 -16.77 0.73
CA LEU A 122 19.48 -17.89 -0.03
C LEU A 122 19.57 -19.14 0.87
N PRO A 123 18.84 -20.22 0.58
CA PRO A 123 18.90 -21.42 1.39
C PRO A 123 20.23 -22.17 1.17
N LYS A 124 20.73 -22.82 2.21
CA LYS A 124 21.94 -23.68 2.16
C LYS A 124 21.68 -25.08 1.60
N LYS A 125 20.42 -25.50 1.58
CA LYS A 125 19.95 -26.82 1.13
C LYS A 125 18.68 -26.66 0.29
N PRO A 126 18.26 -27.69 -0.47
CA PRO A 126 17.01 -27.65 -1.19
C PRO A 126 15.79 -27.34 -0.29
N VAL A 127 14.92 -26.46 -0.75
CA VAL A 127 13.71 -26.01 -0.04
C VAL A 127 12.49 -26.07 -0.95
N ASN A 128 11.31 -26.17 -0.35
CA ASN A 128 10.04 -25.93 -1.03
C ASN A 128 9.55 -24.52 -0.71
N LEU A 129 9.42 -23.70 -1.75
CA LEU A 129 8.72 -22.43 -1.68
C LEU A 129 7.26 -22.66 -2.02
N ILE A 130 6.36 -22.25 -1.13
CA ILE A 130 4.91 -22.26 -1.33
C ILE A 130 4.45 -20.82 -1.22
N ILE A 131 3.70 -20.35 -2.23
CA ILE A 131 2.89 -19.14 -2.11
C ILE A 131 1.49 -19.58 -1.75
N GLU A 132 0.99 -19.11 -0.62
CA GLU A 132 -0.42 -19.22 -0.28
C GLU A 132 -1.16 -17.95 -0.71
N LYS A 133 -2.39 -18.11 -1.19
CA LYS A 133 -3.31 -17.03 -1.53
C LYS A 133 -4.50 -17.07 -0.60
N ARG A 134 -4.91 -15.90 -0.11
CA ARG A 134 -6.12 -15.77 0.69
C ARG A 134 -7.38 -15.83 -0.16
N ASP A 135 -8.36 -16.58 0.32
CA ASP A 135 -9.71 -16.56 -0.22
C ASP A 135 -10.49 -15.31 0.21
N ARG A 136 -11.77 -15.22 -0.18
CA ARG A 136 -12.64 -14.08 0.17
C ARG A 136 -12.92 -13.92 1.66
N ARG A 137 -12.57 -14.90 2.51
CA ARG A 137 -12.69 -14.87 3.97
C ARG A 137 -11.33 -14.66 4.64
N ASN A 138 -10.31 -14.28 3.88
CA ASN A 138 -8.93 -14.10 4.33
C ASN A 138 -8.26 -15.40 4.83
N ILE A 139 -8.79 -16.57 4.46
CA ILE A 139 -8.17 -17.86 4.81
C ILE A 139 -7.11 -18.20 3.74
N PRO A 140 -5.85 -18.45 4.12
CA PRO A 140 -4.80 -18.77 3.17
C PRO A 140 -4.90 -20.21 2.65
N HIS A 141 -4.68 -20.40 1.35
CA HIS A 141 -4.65 -21.72 0.68
C HIS A 141 -3.42 -21.80 -0.24
N PRO A 142 -2.78 -22.97 -0.39
CA PRO A 142 -1.70 -23.15 -1.37
C PRO A 142 -2.14 -22.72 -2.77
N PHE A 143 -1.32 -21.90 -3.43
CA PHE A 143 -1.64 -21.30 -4.71
C PHE A 143 -0.54 -21.56 -5.75
N PHE A 144 0.72 -21.55 -5.34
CA PHE A 144 1.86 -21.83 -6.18
C PHE A 144 2.94 -22.55 -5.38
N GLU A 145 3.68 -23.45 -6.02
CA GLU A 145 4.77 -24.22 -5.39
C GLU A 145 5.97 -24.27 -6.33
N LEU A 146 7.17 -24.15 -5.76
CA LEU A 146 8.45 -24.28 -6.44
C LEU A 146 9.46 -24.96 -5.52
N THR A 147 9.98 -26.10 -5.94
CA THR A 147 11.17 -26.70 -5.32
C THR A 147 12.42 -25.97 -5.84
N ILE A 148 13.27 -25.52 -4.92
CA ILE A 148 14.48 -24.75 -5.23
C ILE A 148 15.68 -25.54 -4.71
N ASP A 149 16.59 -25.90 -5.62
CA ASP A 149 17.95 -26.29 -5.26
C ASP A 149 18.87 -25.06 -5.37
N PRO A 150 19.48 -24.57 -4.27
CA PRO A 150 20.37 -23.41 -4.32
C PRO A 150 21.62 -23.61 -5.20
N GLN A 151 21.94 -24.87 -5.56
CA GLN A 151 23.04 -25.22 -6.46
C GLN A 151 22.61 -25.34 -7.94
N ASP A 152 21.33 -25.13 -8.27
CA ASP A 152 20.87 -25.15 -9.66
C ASP A 152 21.64 -24.12 -10.51
N TYR A 153 22.18 -24.58 -11.63
CA TYR A 153 22.97 -23.76 -12.55
C TYR A 153 22.10 -22.82 -13.40
N HIS A 154 20.77 -22.98 -13.40
CA HIS A 154 19.85 -22.03 -14.03
C HIS A 154 19.58 -20.79 -13.15
N ILE A 155 20.01 -20.79 -11.88
CA ILE A 155 20.00 -19.56 -11.07
C ILE A 155 21.05 -18.62 -11.64
N ILE A 156 20.62 -17.43 -12.06
CA ILE A 156 21.48 -16.43 -12.68
C ILE A 156 22.36 -15.79 -11.60
N ARG A 157 23.68 -15.81 -11.81
CA ARG A 157 24.70 -15.31 -10.86
C ARG A 157 25.51 -14.14 -11.45
N GLU A 158 24.86 -13.35 -12.29
CA GLU A 158 25.44 -12.15 -12.89
C GLU A 158 25.68 -11.07 -11.82
N THR A 159 26.56 -10.11 -12.14
CA THR A 159 26.75 -8.94 -11.27
C THR A 159 25.46 -8.13 -11.21
N ALA A 160 25.14 -7.60 -10.03
CA ALA A 160 24.03 -6.67 -9.86
C ALA A 160 24.34 -5.28 -10.45
N ASP A 161 25.57 -5.00 -10.91
CA ASP A 161 25.93 -3.74 -11.54
C ASP A 161 25.32 -3.63 -12.95
N TYR A 162 24.30 -2.78 -13.10
CA TYR A 162 23.66 -2.49 -14.38
C TYR A 162 24.16 -1.18 -15.03
N GLY A 163 25.21 -0.57 -14.46
CA GLY A 163 25.75 0.71 -14.95
C GLY A 163 24.93 1.93 -14.54
N ASP A 164 24.06 1.81 -13.53
CA ASP A 164 23.27 2.94 -13.03
C ASP A 164 24.09 3.84 -12.10
N VAL A 165 23.69 5.11 -12.00
CA VAL A 165 24.29 6.02 -11.03
C VAL A 165 23.65 5.78 -9.68
N ILE A 166 24.42 5.21 -8.76
CA ILE A 166 24.02 4.97 -7.36
C ILE A 166 24.39 6.19 -6.51
N ILE A 167 23.43 6.68 -5.73
CA ILE A 167 23.58 7.81 -4.81
C ILE A 167 23.32 7.30 -3.39
N GLU A 168 24.38 7.16 -2.58
CA GLU A 168 24.23 6.88 -1.15
C GLU A 168 23.92 8.20 -0.42
N LYS A 169 22.65 8.44 -0.12
CA LYS A 169 22.18 9.68 0.52
C LYS A 169 22.40 9.64 2.03
N GLN A 170 22.12 8.51 2.66
CA GLN A 170 22.26 8.32 4.10
C GLN A 170 22.56 6.85 4.40
N LYS A 171 23.59 6.57 5.18
CA LYS A 171 23.87 5.23 5.72
C LYS A 171 24.10 5.32 7.22
N THR A 172 23.19 4.76 8.00
CA THR A 172 23.14 4.88 9.48
C THR A 172 23.45 3.56 10.19
N GLY A 173 23.56 2.46 9.46
CA GLY A 173 23.88 1.16 10.02
C GLY A 173 23.98 0.05 8.97
N ASP A 174 24.10 -1.18 9.48
CA ASP A 174 24.00 -2.38 8.65
C ASP A 174 22.57 -2.52 8.08
N PRO A 175 22.42 -2.94 6.81
CA PRO A 175 21.13 -3.29 6.20
C PRO A 175 20.22 -4.12 7.10
N GLN A 176 20.76 -5.11 7.79
CA GLN A 176 19.98 -6.06 8.59
C GLN A 176 19.51 -5.49 9.94
N GLU A 177 19.84 -4.22 10.22
CA GLU A 177 19.43 -3.48 11.42
C GLU A 177 18.75 -2.13 11.08
N ARG A 178 18.50 -1.85 9.80
CA ARG A 178 17.93 -0.60 9.31
C ARG A 178 16.86 -0.90 8.27
N VAL A 179 15.95 0.04 8.07
CA VAL A 179 15.10 0.06 6.88
C VAL A 179 15.92 0.60 5.72
N ASP A 180 16.21 -0.23 4.73
CA ASP A 180 16.84 0.21 3.49
C ASP A 180 15.76 0.72 2.50
N LEU A 181 15.67 2.03 2.36
CA LEU A 181 14.72 2.71 1.45
C LEU A 181 15.46 3.21 0.21
N VAL A 182 15.07 2.69 -0.96
CA VAL A 182 15.63 3.09 -2.25
C VAL A 182 14.65 3.93 -3.06
N PHE A 183 15.14 5.07 -3.57
CA PHE A 183 14.45 5.91 -4.52
C PHE A 183 14.95 5.64 -5.94
N ILE A 184 14.05 5.45 -6.89
CA ILE A 184 14.40 5.12 -8.29
C ILE A 184 13.86 6.21 -9.21
N ALA A 185 14.71 6.69 -10.11
CA ALA A 185 14.36 7.71 -11.09
C ALA A 185 13.54 7.12 -12.26
N GLU A 186 12.39 7.72 -12.54
CA GLU A 186 11.57 7.44 -13.72
C GLU A 186 11.25 8.73 -14.49
N GLY A 187 11.43 8.71 -15.81
CA GLY A 187 11.18 9.90 -16.64
C GLY A 187 12.18 11.04 -16.42
N TYR A 188 13.33 10.77 -15.80
CA TYR A 188 14.44 11.72 -15.73
C TYR A 188 15.39 11.45 -16.89
N ILE A 189 15.62 12.42 -17.78
CA ILE A 189 16.62 12.26 -18.85
C ILE A 189 18.04 12.47 -18.31
N ALA A 190 19.07 12.18 -19.10
CA ALA A 190 20.47 12.26 -18.67
C ALA A 190 20.86 13.61 -18.01
N GLU A 191 20.32 14.71 -18.52
CA GLU A 191 20.56 16.07 -18.01
C GLU A 191 19.89 16.33 -16.66
N ASP A 192 18.96 15.49 -16.23
CA ASP A 192 18.18 15.66 -15.00
C ASP A 192 18.82 14.98 -13.77
N LEU A 193 20.05 14.48 -13.84
CA LEU A 193 20.73 13.85 -12.69
C LEU A 193 20.75 14.76 -11.45
N GLU A 194 21.09 16.04 -11.63
CA GLU A 194 21.09 17.02 -10.53
C GLU A 194 19.68 17.37 -10.05
N LYS A 195 18.67 17.27 -10.92
CA LYS A 195 17.26 17.39 -10.49
C LYS A 195 16.87 16.19 -9.63
N PHE A 196 17.20 14.97 -10.06
CA PHE A 196 16.90 13.76 -9.31
C PHE A 196 17.54 13.77 -7.91
N LYS A 197 18.80 14.20 -7.78
CA LYS A 197 19.44 14.37 -6.46
C LYS A 197 18.66 15.33 -5.54
N LYS A 198 18.19 16.45 -6.08
CA LYS A 198 17.39 17.42 -5.32
C LYS A 198 16.01 16.87 -4.96
N ASP A 199 15.40 16.09 -5.85
CA ASP A 199 14.14 15.42 -5.56
C ASP A 199 14.33 14.33 -4.50
N LEU A 200 15.39 13.53 -4.58
CA LEU A 200 15.78 12.57 -3.54
C LEU A 200 15.92 13.25 -2.17
N ASP A 201 16.66 14.35 -2.10
CA ASP A 201 16.80 15.13 -0.86
C ASP A 201 15.43 15.62 -0.36
N ARG A 202 14.66 16.27 -1.23
CA ARG A 202 13.37 16.87 -0.87
C ARG A 202 12.35 15.83 -0.38
N PHE A 203 12.26 14.69 -1.02
CA PHE A 203 11.29 13.64 -0.67
C PHE A 203 11.72 12.90 0.60
N SER A 204 12.99 12.50 0.69
CA SER A 204 13.51 11.83 1.89
C SER A 204 13.47 12.75 3.12
N ASP A 205 13.86 14.02 3.01
CA ASP A 205 13.79 14.97 4.13
C ASP A 205 12.35 15.26 4.55
N TYR A 206 11.40 15.30 3.60
CA TYR A 206 9.98 15.46 3.93
C TYR A 206 9.41 14.24 4.65
N LEU A 207 9.78 13.02 4.27
CA LEU A 207 9.40 11.80 5.00
C LEU A 207 9.76 11.93 6.48
N PHE A 208 10.99 12.38 6.76
CA PHE A 208 11.50 12.58 8.12
C PHE A 208 11.00 13.84 8.84
N GLN A 209 10.03 14.56 8.27
CA GLN A 209 9.26 15.57 8.99
C GLN A 209 7.99 14.99 9.61
N ILE A 210 7.57 13.79 9.17
CA ILE A 210 6.32 13.15 9.56
C ILE A 210 6.59 12.05 10.60
N GLU A 211 5.81 12.01 11.68
CA GLU A 211 5.89 10.90 12.65
C GLU A 211 5.23 9.63 12.09
N PRO A 212 5.79 8.43 12.39
CA PRO A 212 6.93 8.17 13.27
C PRO A 212 8.30 8.24 12.56
N TYR A 213 8.34 8.41 11.23
CA TYR A 213 9.60 8.44 10.47
C TYR A 213 10.59 9.48 11.03
N LYS A 214 10.09 10.65 11.43
CA LYS A 214 10.88 11.70 12.07
C LYS A 214 11.66 11.19 13.28
N SER A 215 10.99 10.57 14.25
CA SER A 215 11.64 10.01 15.44
C SER A 215 12.56 8.82 15.11
N HIS A 216 12.30 8.14 14.00
CA HIS A 216 13.03 6.97 13.52
C HIS A 216 14.04 7.27 12.40
N ARG A 217 14.42 8.53 12.15
CA ARG A 217 15.29 8.87 11.00
C ARG A 217 16.60 8.07 10.94
N ASN A 218 17.18 7.78 12.11
CA ASN A 218 18.44 7.04 12.23
C ASN A 218 18.27 5.52 12.07
N ASP A 219 17.04 5.05 11.87
CA ASP A 219 16.71 3.66 11.59
C ASP A 219 16.66 3.37 10.09
N PHE A 220 16.98 4.36 9.23
CA PHE A 220 16.92 4.22 7.77
C PHE A 220 18.31 4.38 7.13
N ASN A 221 18.57 3.54 6.12
CA ASN A 221 19.52 3.82 5.06
C ASN A 221 18.73 4.31 3.83
N ILE A 222 19.23 5.35 3.15
CA ILE A 222 18.60 5.96 1.98
C ILE A 222 19.54 5.89 0.79
N TYR A 223 19.03 5.29 -0.29
CA TYR A 223 19.71 5.18 -1.57
C TYR A 223 18.90 5.83 -2.68
N GLY A 224 19.58 6.33 -3.71
CA GLY A 224 19.01 6.77 -4.96
C GLY A 224 19.62 5.98 -6.12
N ILE A 225 18.80 5.57 -7.08
CA ILE A 225 19.24 4.92 -8.31
C ILE A 225 18.75 5.72 -9.49
N PHE A 226 19.71 6.23 -10.26
CA PHE A 226 19.45 7.01 -11.45
C PHE A 226 19.88 6.25 -12.70
N ARG A 227 18.88 5.85 -13.49
CA ARG A 227 19.04 5.46 -14.89
C ARG A 227 18.39 6.53 -15.75
N PRO A 228 19.09 7.14 -16.72
CA PRO A 228 18.48 8.13 -17.58
C PRO A 228 17.41 7.48 -18.46
N SER A 229 16.19 8.01 -18.44
CA SER A 229 15.12 7.65 -19.36
C SER A 229 15.36 8.32 -20.72
N PRO A 230 14.96 7.71 -21.84
CA PRO A 230 15.02 8.36 -23.15
C PRO A 230 14.16 9.63 -23.26
N GLU A 231 13.01 9.66 -22.57
CA GLU A 231 12.11 10.82 -22.54
C GLU A 231 11.75 11.24 -21.11
N ARG A 232 11.32 12.50 -20.96
CA ARG A 232 10.81 13.03 -19.68
C ARG A 232 9.37 12.60 -19.40
N ALA A 233 9.01 12.63 -18.11
CA ALA A 233 7.68 12.29 -17.57
C ALA A 233 7.33 10.82 -17.76
N MET A 234 6.08 10.49 -18.08
CA MET A 234 5.60 9.13 -18.29
C MET A 234 4.37 9.12 -19.19
N ASP A 235 3.77 7.95 -19.44
CA ASP A 235 2.58 7.83 -20.28
C ASP A 235 1.35 8.53 -19.69
N GLU A 236 0.59 9.22 -20.54
CA GLU A 236 -0.73 9.80 -20.24
C GLU A 236 -1.77 9.34 -21.29
N PRO A 237 -2.26 8.09 -21.22
CA PRO A 237 -3.10 7.49 -22.27
C PRO A 237 -4.38 8.27 -22.61
N ARG A 238 -5.10 8.79 -21.61
CA ARG A 238 -6.32 9.61 -21.82
C ARG A 238 -6.04 10.91 -22.56
N GLN A 239 -4.82 11.42 -22.46
CA GLN A 239 -4.32 12.60 -23.16
C GLN A 239 -3.66 12.24 -24.50
N ARG A 240 -3.57 10.94 -24.85
CA ARG A 240 -2.87 10.40 -26.03
C ARG A 240 -1.38 10.78 -26.07
N VAL A 241 -0.75 10.89 -24.91
CA VAL A 241 0.69 11.12 -24.79
C VAL A 241 1.34 9.82 -24.33
N TYR A 242 2.36 9.38 -25.07
CA TYR A 242 3.12 8.17 -24.79
C TYR A 242 4.60 8.51 -24.82
N LYS A 243 5.34 8.10 -23.78
CA LYS A 243 6.71 8.43 -23.46
C LYS A 243 7.52 7.16 -23.29
N LYS A 244 8.66 7.10 -23.98
CA LYS A 244 9.61 6.01 -23.79
C LYS A 244 10.46 6.27 -22.54
N THR A 245 10.15 5.56 -21.46
CA THR A 245 10.84 5.67 -20.17
C THR A 245 11.42 4.33 -19.73
N ASN A 246 12.17 4.31 -18.63
CA ASN A 246 12.87 3.10 -18.20
C ASN A 246 11.94 2.06 -17.59
N LEU A 247 10.91 2.47 -16.89
CA LEU A 247 10.03 1.57 -16.14
C LEU A 247 8.64 1.43 -16.77
N ASN A 248 8.37 2.10 -17.89
CA ASN A 248 7.05 2.15 -18.52
C ASN A 248 5.96 2.55 -17.50
N ALA A 249 6.24 3.57 -16.69
CA ALA A 249 5.23 4.12 -15.80
C ALA A 249 4.08 4.73 -16.62
N SER A 250 2.86 4.61 -16.10
CA SER A 250 1.68 5.13 -16.80
C SER A 250 0.66 5.72 -15.84
N PHE A 251 0.07 6.85 -16.22
CA PHE A 251 -1.20 7.31 -15.65
C PHE A 251 -2.33 6.41 -16.16
N ASN A 252 -3.54 6.59 -15.63
CA ASN A 252 -4.72 5.86 -16.12
C ASN A 252 -4.68 4.35 -15.81
N ALA A 253 -3.93 3.95 -14.78
CA ALA A 253 -4.00 2.60 -14.24
C ALA A 253 -5.46 2.25 -13.89
N PHE A 254 -5.92 1.11 -14.41
CA PHE A 254 -7.31 0.65 -14.29
C PHE A 254 -8.38 1.68 -14.71
N ASP A 255 -8.02 2.55 -15.65
CA ASP A 255 -8.86 3.65 -16.16
C ASP A 255 -9.17 4.77 -15.14
N LEU A 256 -8.44 4.82 -14.03
CA LEU A 256 -8.49 5.92 -13.06
C LEU A 256 -7.55 7.04 -13.48
N ASP A 257 -8.07 8.24 -13.71
CA ASP A 257 -7.35 9.32 -14.41
C ASP A 257 -5.95 9.62 -13.83
N ARG A 258 -5.78 9.51 -12.51
CA ARG A 258 -4.56 9.93 -11.79
C ARG A 258 -3.82 8.80 -11.08
N TYR A 259 -4.31 7.56 -11.20
CA TYR A 259 -3.66 6.43 -10.60
C TYR A 259 -2.48 5.99 -11.45
N MET A 260 -1.33 5.77 -10.80
CA MET A 260 -0.05 5.52 -11.45
C MET A 260 0.46 4.13 -11.09
N LEU A 261 0.88 3.36 -12.10
CA LEU A 261 1.54 2.07 -11.91
C LEU A 261 2.78 1.95 -12.79
N ILE A 262 3.61 0.96 -12.47
CA ILE A 262 4.81 0.56 -13.20
C ILE A 262 4.51 -0.79 -13.86
N ASP A 263 4.66 -0.87 -15.19
CA ASP A 263 4.41 -2.12 -15.91
C ASP A 263 5.62 -3.08 -15.84
N ASP A 264 6.85 -2.54 -15.84
CA ASP A 264 8.09 -3.35 -15.89
C ASP A 264 8.66 -3.66 -14.49
N ASN A 265 7.92 -4.42 -13.67
CA ASN A 265 8.33 -4.76 -12.29
C ASN A 265 9.65 -5.55 -12.23
N HIS A 266 9.92 -6.46 -13.17
CA HIS A 266 11.18 -7.21 -13.18
C HIS A 266 12.38 -6.26 -13.35
N ARG A 267 12.24 -5.23 -14.20
CA ARG A 267 13.28 -4.20 -14.38
C ARG A 267 13.41 -3.31 -13.15
N LEU A 268 12.30 -2.89 -12.54
CA LEU A 268 12.32 -2.14 -11.28
C LEU A 268 13.14 -2.87 -10.22
N ARG A 269 12.93 -4.18 -10.10
CA ARG A 269 13.58 -5.04 -9.11
C ARG A 269 15.05 -5.30 -9.43
N ALA A 270 15.39 -5.46 -10.71
CA ALA A 270 16.77 -5.50 -11.17
C ALA A 270 17.53 -4.20 -10.86
N MET A 271 16.93 -3.04 -11.13
CA MET A 271 17.52 -1.75 -10.77
C MET A 271 17.74 -1.65 -9.26
N ALA A 272 16.71 -1.95 -8.46
CA ALA A 272 16.77 -1.88 -7.00
C ALA A 272 17.87 -2.79 -6.40
N ALA A 273 18.11 -3.96 -6.99
CA ALA A 273 19.09 -4.96 -6.49
C ALA A 273 20.55 -4.49 -6.48
N GLN A 274 20.86 -3.31 -7.03
CA GLN A 274 22.19 -2.69 -6.96
C GLN A 274 22.57 -2.22 -5.54
N VAL A 275 21.60 -2.08 -4.66
CA VAL A 275 21.79 -1.71 -3.24
C VAL A 275 20.95 -2.64 -2.35
N PRO A 276 21.31 -2.80 -1.06
CA PRO A 276 20.38 -3.36 -0.09
C PRO A 276 19.07 -2.56 -0.09
N TYR A 277 17.92 -3.23 -0.08
CA TYR A 277 16.63 -2.56 0.00
C TYR A 277 15.54 -3.47 0.58
N ASP A 278 14.67 -2.86 1.39
CA ASP A 278 13.42 -3.44 1.89
C ASP A 278 12.21 -2.89 1.13
N THR A 279 12.27 -1.61 0.74
CA THR A 279 11.14 -0.90 0.12
C THR A 279 11.61 0.10 -0.93
N ILE A 280 10.76 0.31 -1.95
CA ILE A 280 11.08 1.09 -3.15
C ILE A 280 10.12 2.28 -3.28
N VAL A 281 10.66 3.45 -3.61
CA VAL A 281 9.92 4.63 -4.05
C VAL A 281 10.37 5.02 -5.45
N VAL A 282 9.45 5.09 -6.39
CA VAL A 282 9.70 5.57 -7.75
C VAL A 282 9.28 7.03 -7.85
N LEU A 283 10.24 7.89 -8.16
CA LEU A 283 10.00 9.31 -8.42
C LEU A 283 9.82 9.50 -9.92
N VAL A 284 8.69 10.08 -10.32
CA VAL A 284 8.39 10.40 -11.72
C VAL A 284 8.55 11.90 -11.96
N ASN A 285 9.41 12.27 -12.90
CA ASN A 285 9.67 13.67 -13.29
C ASN A 285 8.50 14.30 -14.06
N SER A 286 7.41 14.61 -13.36
CA SER A 286 6.19 15.21 -13.91
C SER A 286 5.57 16.21 -12.92
N SER A 287 4.87 17.22 -13.44
CA SER A 287 4.11 18.20 -12.67
C SER A 287 2.62 17.82 -12.51
N ARG A 288 2.16 16.80 -13.23
CA ARG A 288 0.79 16.30 -13.13
C ARG A 288 0.58 15.64 -11.76
N TYR A 289 -0.59 15.86 -11.16
CA TYR A 289 -0.95 15.25 -9.88
C TYR A 289 -1.28 13.76 -10.08
N GLY A 290 -0.55 12.88 -9.39
CA GLY A 290 -0.84 11.46 -9.33
C GLY A 290 0.17 10.69 -8.47
N GLY A 291 -0.20 9.46 -8.15
CA GLY A 291 0.60 8.51 -7.39
C GLY A 291 -0.06 7.14 -7.38
N GLY A 292 0.60 6.20 -6.71
CA GLY A 292 0.06 4.89 -6.39
C GLY A 292 0.99 4.12 -5.46
N GLY A 293 0.44 3.23 -4.65
CA GLY A 293 1.20 2.38 -3.75
C GLY A 293 0.61 0.97 -3.72
N ILE A 294 1.47 -0.02 -3.92
CA ILE A 294 1.12 -1.44 -3.81
C ILE A 294 1.81 -2.01 -2.59
N GLY A 295 1.04 -2.62 -1.69
CA GLY A 295 1.52 -3.18 -0.43
C GLY A 295 2.73 -4.11 -0.59
N PHE A 296 3.82 -3.79 0.10
CA PHE A 296 5.09 -4.53 0.05
C PHE A 296 5.68 -4.68 -1.36
N ASP A 297 5.32 -3.81 -2.30
CA ASP A 297 5.90 -3.77 -3.64
C ASP A 297 6.70 -2.49 -3.86
N TYR A 298 6.01 -1.39 -4.16
CA TYR A 298 6.59 -0.09 -4.41
C TYR A 298 5.55 1.02 -4.19
N CYS A 299 6.05 2.23 -3.95
CA CYS A 299 5.33 3.49 -4.03
C CYS A 299 5.78 4.22 -5.30
N VAL A 300 4.88 4.89 -6.02
CA VAL A 300 5.20 5.74 -7.18
C VAL A 300 4.49 7.09 -7.06
N THR A 301 5.19 8.18 -7.36
CA THR A 301 4.67 9.54 -7.20
C THR A 301 5.31 10.50 -8.20
N THR A 302 4.55 11.51 -8.65
CA THR A 302 5.15 12.62 -9.41
C THR A 302 5.91 13.56 -8.49
N THR A 303 6.86 14.35 -9.02
CA THR A 303 7.73 15.20 -8.20
C THR A 303 7.36 16.68 -8.17
N ASP A 304 6.74 17.22 -9.22
CA ASP A 304 6.67 18.66 -9.44
C ASP A 304 5.26 19.24 -9.23
N ASN A 305 4.35 18.47 -8.62
CA ASN A 305 3.05 18.96 -8.20
C ASN A 305 3.12 19.54 -6.76
N PRO A 306 2.38 20.61 -6.44
CA PRO A 306 2.32 21.13 -5.06
C PRO A 306 1.87 20.12 -4.01
N ARG A 307 1.16 19.06 -4.41
CA ARG A 307 0.72 17.97 -3.52
C ARG A 307 1.60 16.74 -3.54
N SER A 308 2.65 16.69 -4.37
CA SER A 308 3.49 15.51 -4.57
C SER A 308 4.08 14.96 -3.28
N LEU A 309 4.52 15.81 -2.36
CA LEU A 309 5.08 15.38 -1.07
C LEU A 309 4.04 14.70 -0.18
N GLN A 310 2.82 15.24 -0.14
CA GLN A 310 1.73 14.64 0.62
C GLN A 310 1.28 13.31 0.00
N VAL A 311 1.20 13.25 -1.34
CA VAL A 311 0.90 12.02 -2.07
C VAL A 311 1.94 10.96 -1.79
N PHE A 312 3.22 11.28 -1.94
CA PHE A 312 4.32 10.37 -1.62
C PHE A 312 4.17 9.72 -0.25
N VAL A 313 3.96 10.50 0.81
CA VAL A 313 3.86 9.93 2.16
C VAL A 313 2.60 9.06 2.31
N HIS A 314 1.49 9.43 1.66
CA HIS A 314 0.28 8.61 1.59
C HIS A 314 0.54 7.27 0.89
N GLU A 315 1.08 7.29 -0.33
CA GLU A 315 1.38 6.09 -1.11
C GLU A 315 2.42 5.19 -0.43
N PHE A 316 3.40 5.79 0.24
CA PHE A 316 4.38 5.07 1.04
C PHE A 316 3.73 4.37 2.24
N GLY A 317 2.67 4.95 2.80
CA GLY A 317 1.84 4.29 3.83
C GLY A 317 1.26 2.96 3.35
N HIS A 318 0.78 2.90 2.11
CA HIS A 318 0.33 1.65 1.48
C HIS A 318 1.49 0.68 1.28
N SER A 319 2.55 1.12 0.59
CA SER A 319 3.61 0.22 0.13
C SER A 319 4.49 -0.31 1.27
N PHE A 320 4.75 0.50 2.30
CA PHE A 320 5.64 0.13 3.41
C PHE A 320 4.87 -0.51 4.57
N ALA A 321 3.80 0.13 5.04
CA ALA A 321 3.12 -0.26 6.29
C ALA A 321 1.77 -0.97 6.08
N TYR A 322 1.41 -1.27 4.84
CA TYR A 322 0.17 -1.98 4.47
C TYR A 322 -1.08 -1.30 5.02
N LEU A 323 -1.07 0.03 5.05
CA LEU A 323 -2.22 0.82 5.47
C LEU A 323 -3.27 0.82 4.36
N ALA A 324 -4.54 0.71 4.73
CA ALA A 324 -5.65 0.94 3.83
C ALA A 324 -5.96 2.43 3.70
N ASP A 325 -6.65 2.80 2.64
CA ASP A 325 -7.32 4.08 2.56
C ASP A 325 -8.42 4.21 3.60
N GLU A 326 -8.44 5.36 4.27
CA GLU A 326 -9.45 5.73 5.27
C GLU A 326 -10.55 6.63 4.68
N TYR A 327 -10.41 7.09 3.44
CA TYR A 327 -11.47 7.81 2.75
C TYR A 327 -12.55 6.86 2.20
N TYR A 328 -13.80 7.34 2.17
CA TYR A 328 -14.97 6.54 1.80
C TYR A 328 -15.85 7.16 0.71
N GLN A 329 -15.47 8.33 0.18
CA GLN A 329 -16.22 9.07 -0.86
C GLN A 329 -15.42 9.25 -2.15
N ALA A 330 -14.31 8.53 -2.33
CA ALA A 330 -13.49 8.64 -3.53
C ALA A 330 -14.09 7.85 -4.70
N GLU A 331 -13.77 8.31 -5.91
CA GLU A 331 -13.95 7.54 -7.12
C GLU A 331 -12.91 6.41 -7.15
N VAL A 332 -13.36 5.16 -7.24
CA VAL A 332 -12.52 3.97 -7.29
C VAL A 332 -12.94 3.07 -8.44
N ALA A 333 -12.00 2.31 -9.00
CA ALA A 333 -12.26 1.33 -10.05
C ALA A 333 -12.69 -0.05 -9.49
N TYR A 334 -12.67 -0.20 -8.17
CA TYR A 334 -12.86 -1.47 -7.49
C TYR A 334 -14.33 -1.75 -7.18
N ASN A 335 -14.76 -2.99 -7.41
CA ASN A 335 -16.06 -3.47 -6.98
C ASN A 335 -15.88 -4.39 -5.77
N GLU A 336 -16.53 -4.08 -4.64
CA GLU A 336 -16.46 -4.86 -3.39
C GLU A 336 -15.02 -5.17 -2.92
N PHE A 337 -14.14 -4.17 -2.92
CA PHE A 337 -12.73 -4.36 -2.55
C PHE A 337 -12.56 -5.02 -1.17
N TYR A 338 -13.38 -4.58 -0.21
CA TYR A 338 -13.55 -5.23 1.10
C TYR A 338 -14.89 -5.97 1.13
N PRO A 339 -14.90 -7.31 1.17
CA PRO A 339 -16.14 -8.07 1.28
C PRO A 339 -16.89 -7.76 2.58
N GLN A 340 -18.21 -7.58 2.50
CA GLN A 340 -19.04 -7.34 3.68
C GLN A 340 -18.96 -8.53 4.66
N GLY A 341 -18.81 -8.24 5.95
CA GLY A 341 -18.76 -9.26 7.01
C GLY A 341 -17.42 -9.97 7.14
N VAL A 342 -16.37 -9.47 6.49
CA VAL A 342 -15.00 -9.99 6.59
C VAL A 342 -14.12 -8.90 7.19
N GLU A 343 -13.33 -9.25 8.20
CA GLU A 343 -12.38 -8.31 8.80
C GLU A 343 -11.23 -8.05 7.81
N PRO A 344 -10.94 -6.79 7.45
CA PRO A 344 -9.79 -6.44 6.60
C PRO A 344 -8.46 -6.91 7.20
N LEU A 345 -7.39 -7.00 6.43
CA LEU A 345 -6.06 -7.37 6.96
C LEU A 345 -5.28 -6.14 7.43
N GLU A 346 -5.54 -5.00 6.81
CA GLU A 346 -4.89 -3.73 7.02
C GLU A 346 -5.14 -3.25 8.46
N PRO A 347 -4.13 -2.68 9.14
CA PRO A 347 -4.22 -2.41 10.57
C PRO A 347 -5.07 -1.19 10.93
N ASN A 348 -5.32 -0.29 9.97
CA ASN A 348 -5.96 1.00 10.21
C ASN A 348 -7.43 1.08 9.76
N ILE A 349 -8.04 -0.04 9.40
CA ILE A 349 -9.49 -0.13 9.19
C ILE A 349 -10.05 -1.41 9.79
N THR A 350 -11.33 -1.42 10.16
CA THR A 350 -12.00 -2.61 10.72
C THR A 350 -13.42 -2.75 10.20
N ALA A 351 -13.92 -3.98 10.07
CA ALA A 351 -15.35 -4.25 9.86
C ALA A 351 -16.12 -4.29 11.19
N LEU A 352 -15.42 -4.14 12.32
CA LEU A 352 -15.96 -4.06 13.68
C LEU A 352 -16.83 -5.28 14.04
N LEU A 353 -16.41 -6.47 13.59
CA LEU A 353 -17.12 -7.73 13.84
C LEU A 353 -17.05 -8.18 15.31
N ASP A 354 -15.99 -7.76 16.02
CA ASP A 354 -15.77 -7.99 17.44
C ASP A 354 -15.29 -6.69 18.12
N PRO A 355 -16.21 -5.82 18.58
CA PRO A 355 -15.84 -4.55 19.23
C PRO A 355 -14.99 -4.72 20.48
N ASP A 356 -15.15 -5.83 21.21
CA ASP A 356 -14.38 -6.12 22.41
C ASP A 356 -12.91 -6.41 22.08
N ASN A 357 -12.61 -6.83 20.85
CA ASN A 357 -11.25 -7.14 20.37
C ASN A 357 -10.90 -6.39 19.07
N ILE A 358 -11.32 -5.12 18.96
CA ILE A 358 -10.92 -4.25 17.85
C ILE A 358 -9.39 -4.19 17.69
N LYS A 359 -8.91 -4.11 16.44
CA LYS A 359 -7.48 -4.17 16.07
C LYS A 359 -6.57 -3.26 16.90
N TRP A 360 -7.01 -2.04 17.18
CA TRP A 360 -6.24 -1.04 17.93
C TRP A 360 -6.76 -0.85 19.36
N LYS A 361 -7.30 -1.90 20.00
CA LYS A 361 -7.83 -1.88 21.37
C LYS A 361 -6.90 -1.18 22.37
N ALA A 362 -5.59 -1.45 22.29
CA ALA A 362 -4.59 -0.86 23.18
C ALA A 362 -4.43 0.66 23.03
N LEU A 363 -4.89 1.24 21.92
CA LEU A 363 -4.78 2.68 21.62
C LEU A 363 -6.10 3.44 21.80
N LEU A 364 -7.20 2.74 22.14
CA LEU A 364 -8.51 3.37 22.32
C LEU A 364 -8.46 4.47 23.38
N SER A 365 -9.13 5.59 23.07
CA SER A 365 -9.30 6.65 24.05
C SER A 365 -10.20 6.20 25.19
N PRO A 366 -9.86 6.48 26.46
CA PRO A 366 -10.68 6.09 27.61
C PRO A 366 -12.13 6.59 27.48
N GLY A 367 -13.09 5.67 27.65
CA GLY A 367 -14.53 5.98 27.62
C GLY A 367 -15.13 6.23 26.23
N ILE A 368 -14.39 6.00 25.14
CA ILE A 368 -14.94 6.14 23.78
C ILE A 368 -15.96 5.04 23.48
N SER A 369 -17.05 5.39 22.78
CA SER A 369 -18.02 4.41 22.31
C SER A 369 -17.56 3.71 21.03
N LEU A 370 -17.96 2.45 20.85
CA LEU A 370 -17.73 1.66 19.64
C LEU A 370 -19.10 1.16 19.13
N PRO A 371 -19.55 1.58 17.92
CA PRO A 371 -18.94 2.58 17.07
C PRO A 371 -18.96 4.00 17.68
N THR A 372 -18.09 4.88 17.19
CA THR A 372 -17.95 6.27 17.64
C THR A 372 -18.80 7.19 16.77
N GLU A 373 -19.89 7.73 17.31
CA GLU A 373 -20.71 8.74 16.63
C GLU A 373 -19.95 10.06 16.51
N TYR A 374 -19.93 10.65 15.31
CA TYR A 374 -19.15 11.87 15.03
C TYR A 374 -19.88 12.88 14.14
N GLY A 375 -21.21 12.76 14.04
CA GLY A 375 -22.05 13.64 13.23
C GLY A 375 -22.02 13.33 11.74
N LYS A 376 -21.58 12.12 11.35
CA LYS A 376 -21.43 11.72 9.95
C LYS A 376 -22.72 11.93 9.16
N GLU A 377 -23.83 11.36 9.63
CA GLU A 377 -25.10 11.42 8.94
C GLU A 377 -25.60 12.87 8.79
N LYS A 378 -25.44 13.70 9.83
CA LYS A 378 -25.77 15.13 9.80
C LYS A 378 -24.94 15.86 8.73
N ILE A 379 -23.62 15.61 8.69
CA ILE A 379 -22.71 16.21 7.71
C ILE A 379 -23.05 15.76 6.28
N GLU A 380 -23.29 14.47 6.06
CA GLU A 380 -23.64 13.92 4.75
C GLU A 380 -24.96 14.48 4.23
N ALA A 381 -25.97 14.64 5.09
CA ALA A 381 -27.23 15.26 4.74
C ALA A 381 -27.05 16.73 4.29
N LEU A 382 -26.24 17.51 5.02
CA LEU A 382 -25.92 18.90 4.66
C LEU A 382 -25.07 18.98 3.38
N GLN A 383 -24.16 18.04 3.14
CA GLN A 383 -23.42 17.94 1.89
C GLN A 383 -24.34 17.62 0.71
N ALA A 384 -25.33 16.74 0.90
CA ALA A 384 -26.34 16.45 -0.12
C ALA A 384 -27.21 17.69 -0.42
N GLU A 385 -27.61 18.43 0.62
CA GLU A 385 -28.31 19.72 0.49
C GLU A 385 -27.47 20.73 -0.32
N MET A 386 -26.18 20.86 0.01
CA MET A 386 -25.23 21.72 -0.73
C MET A 386 -25.12 21.33 -2.20
N ARG A 387 -25.02 20.03 -2.52
CA ARG A 387 -24.96 19.54 -3.90
C ARG A 387 -26.25 19.88 -4.66
N SER A 388 -27.42 19.64 -4.06
CA SER A 388 -28.71 19.99 -4.66
C SER A 388 -28.83 21.50 -4.91
N LEU A 389 -28.38 22.31 -3.95
CA LEU A 389 -28.40 23.77 -4.06
C LEU A 389 -27.53 24.26 -5.23
N ARG A 390 -26.32 23.71 -5.38
CA ARG A 390 -25.42 24.04 -6.49
C ARG A 390 -25.96 23.63 -7.85
N GLN A 391 -26.61 22.47 -7.93
CA GLN A 391 -27.27 22.03 -9.16
C GLN A 391 -28.39 23.00 -9.55
N LYS A 392 -29.28 23.35 -8.60
CA LYS A 392 -30.34 24.33 -8.82
C LYS A 392 -29.78 25.70 -9.25
N GLN A 393 -28.70 26.14 -8.61
CA GLN A 393 -28.01 27.38 -9.00
C GLN A 393 -27.54 27.30 -10.46
N ALA A 394 -26.89 26.21 -10.87
CA ALA A 394 -26.39 26.06 -12.23
C ALA A 394 -27.54 26.11 -13.26
N GLU A 395 -28.63 25.38 -13.01
CA GLU A 395 -29.82 25.35 -13.86
C GLU A 395 -30.51 26.72 -13.96
N GLU A 396 -30.76 27.39 -12.82
CA GLU A 396 -31.39 28.71 -12.82
C GLU A 396 -30.50 29.79 -13.45
N MET A 397 -29.18 29.74 -13.22
CA MET A 397 -28.23 30.66 -13.86
C MET A 397 -28.18 30.47 -15.37
N GLU A 398 -28.22 29.23 -15.85
CA GLU A 398 -28.29 28.92 -17.28
C GLU A 398 -29.59 29.46 -17.89
N GLN A 399 -30.73 29.21 -17.25
CA GLN A 399 -32.03 29.72 -17.70
C GLN A 399 -32.10 31.24 -17.70
N ALA A 400 -31.57 31.90 -16.65
CA ALA A 400 -31.53 33.35 -16.55
C ALA A 400 -30.67 33.98 -17.66
N LYS A 401 -29.52 33.35 -17.98
CA LYS A 401 -28.68 33.75 -19.12
C LYS A 401 -29.41 33.58 -20.46
N LYS A 402 -30.08 32.44 -20.68
CA LYS A 402 -30.89 32.19 -21.89
C LYS A 402 -32.03 33.21 -22.06
N LYS A 403 -32.64 33.67 -20.96
CA LYS A 403 -33.69 34.69 -20.93
C LYS A 403 -33.17 36.13 -21.06
N GLY A 404 -31.86 36.34 -21.20
CA GLY A 404 -31.27 37.67 -21.34
C GLY A 404 -31.46 38.55 -20.09
N TRP A 405 -31.43 37.95 -18.89
CA TRP A 405 -31.57 38.74 -17.65
C TRP A 405 -30.46 39.79 -17.53
N PRO A 406 -30.79 41.02 -17.09
CA PRO A 406 -29.78 42.04 -16.81
C PRO A 406 -28.73 41.56 -15.80
N GLU A 407 -27.50 42.04 -15.94
CA GLU A 407 -26.38 41.64 -15.09
C GLU A 407 -26.67 41.83 -13.59
N ALA A 408 -27.37 42.90 -13.22
CA ALA A 408 -27.81 43.13 -11.85
C ALA A 408 -28.70 42.01 -11.29
N LYS A 409 -29.59 41.42 -12.12
CA LYS A 409 -30.45 40.29 -11.71
C LYS A 409 -29.66 38.99 -11.61
N LEU A 410 -28.69 38.76 -12.51
CA LEU A 410 -27.79 37.60 -12.43
C LEU A 410 -26.92 37.65 -11.16
N LYS A 411 -26.40 38.83 -10.83
CA LYS A 411 -25.63 39.05 -9.60
C LYS A 411 -26.47 38.85 -8.34
N ALA A 412 -27.71 39.35 -8.32
CA ALA A 412 -28.65 39.13 -7.22
C ALA A 412 -28.98 37.63 -7.05
N LEU A 413 -29.18 36.90 -8.15
CA LEU A 413 -29.39 35.45 -8.14
C LEU A 413 -28.18 34.71 -7.56
N GLN A 414 -26.97 35.06 -8.01
CA GLN A 414 -25.74 34.49 -7.48
C GLN A 414 -25.57 34.77 -5.98
N GLN A 415 -25.84 36.01 -5.54
CA GLN A 415 -25.77 36.40 -4.12
C GLN A 415 -26.77 35.63 -3.25
N LYS A 416 -27.99 35.39 -3.74
CA LYS A 416 -29.01 34.57 -3.07
C LYS A 416 -28.46 33.16 -2.79
N TYR A 417 -27.93 32.49 -3.82
CA TYR A 417 -27.35 31.15 -3.66
C TYR A 417 -26.11 31.14 -2.77
N GLN A 418 -25.25 32.15 -2.87
CA GLN A 418 -24.09 32.30 -1.98
C GLN A 418 -24.50 32.45 -0.50
N ALA A 419 -25.58 33.18 -0.21
CA ALA A 419 -26.10 33.31 1.15
C ALA A 419 -26.62 31.96 1.68
N GLN A 420 -27.34 31.19 0.85
CA GLN A 420 -27.81 29.86 1.20
C GLN A 420 -26.65 28.87 1.39
N GLU A 421 -25.63 28.88 0.52
CA GLU A 421 -24.41 28.10 0.72
C GLU A 421 -23.74 28.43 2.05
N LYS A 422 -23.66 29.72 2.40
CA LYS A 422 -23.05 30.17 3.66
C LYS A 422 -23.80 29.63 4.87
N GLU A 423 -25.13 29.57 4.81
CA GLU A 423 -25.96 28.99 5.87
C GLU A 423 -25.70 27.48 6.03
N ILE A 424 -25.67 26.72 4.93
CA ILE A 424 -25.37 25.27 4.97
C ILE A 424 -23.96 25.04 5.52
N ARG A 425 -22.96 25.84 5.11
CA ARG A 425 -21.60 25.76 5.66
C ARG A 425 -21.57 26.05 7.16
N ALA A 426 -22.33 27.04 7.63
CA ALA A 426 -22.43 27.34 9.05
C ALA A 426 -23.07 26.19 9.85
N LYS A 427 -24.08 25.51 9.29
CA LYS A 427 -24.66 24.29 9.89
C LYS A 427 -23.63 23.15 9.97
N MET A 428 -22.86 22.93 8.90
CA MET A 428 -21.79 21.91 8.92
C MET A 428 -20.72 22.22 9.97
N GLU A 429 -20.35 23.48 10.09
CA GLU A 429 -19.40 23.94 11.10
C GLU A 429 -19.95 23.77 12.52
N GLN A 430 -21.24 23.99 12.74
CA GLN A 430 -21.89 23.74 14.02
C GLN A 430 -21.83 22.25 14.40
N VAL A 431 -22.07 21.35 13.44
CA VAL A 431 -21.92 19.91 13.67
C VAL A 431 -20.47 19.57 14.00
N ARG A 432 -19.48 20.12 13.26
CA ARG A 432 -18.06 19.90 13.58
C ARG A 432 -17.69 20.37 14.98
N LYS A 433 -18.24 21.49 15.44
CA LYS A 433 -18.05 22.00 16.81
C LYS A 433 -18.65 21.09 17.87
N GLU A 434 -19.83 20.51 17.61
CA GLU A 434 -20.47 19.52 18.48
C GLU A 434 -19.54 18.34 18.76
N TYR A 435 -18.83 17.87 17.73
CA TYR A 435 -17.92 16.72 17.79
C TYR A 435 -16.43 17.07 17.90
N ALA A 436 -16.08 18.34 18.15
CA ALA A 436 -14.68 18.79 18.18
C ALA A 436 -13.84 18.08 19.25
N HIS A 437 -14.48 17.60 20.32
CA HIS A 437 -13.86 16.83 21.40
C HIS A 437 -13.34 15.44 20.98
N LEU A 438 -13.76 14.94 19.80
CA LEU A 438 -13.34 13.64 19.24
C LEU A 438 -12.16 13.72 18.29
N VAL A 439 -11.76 14.92 17.86
CA VAL A 439 -10.80 15.14 16.77
C VAL A 439 -9.46 14.41 17.00
N ASP A 440 -8.98 14.38 18.24
CA ASP A 440 -7.73 13.73 18.63
C ASP A 440 -7.94 12.37 19.34
N LYS A 441 -9.19 11.89 19.39
CA LYS A 441 -9.53 10.62 20.04
C LYS A 441 -9.37 9.46 19.07
N VAL A 442 -8.93 8.32 19.61
CA VAL A 442 -8.85 7.04 18.91
C VAL A 442 -10.09 6.24 19.26
N GLY A 443 -10.91 5.94 18.24
CA GLY A 443 -12.19 5.25 18.36
C GLY A 443 -12.45 4.36 17.14
N ALA A 444 -13.70 4.19 16.74
CA ALA A 444 -14.09 3.53 15.50
C ALA A 444 -15.12 4.40 14.76
N PHE A 445 -14.65 5.21 13.83
CA PHE A 445 -15.45 6.17 13.07
C PHE A 445 -15.90 5.56 11.75
N GLU A 446 -17.20 5.43 11.54
CA GLU A 446 -17.73 4.77 10.33
C GLU A 446 -17.33 5.52 9.04
N GLY A 447 -17.06 4.77 7.97
CA GLY A 447 -16.58 5.26 6.69
C GLY A 447 -15.08 5.04 6.54
N ALA A 448 -14.68 4.01 5.80
CA ALA A 448 -13.29 3.72 5.49
C ALA A 448 -13.20 2.79 4.27
N GLY A 449 -12.02 2.62 3.67
CA GLY A 449 -11.79 1.63 2.62
C GLY A 449 -12.78 1.73 1.47
N TYR A 450 -13.09 2.96 1.03
CA TYR A 450 -14.06 3.24 -0.04
C TYR A 450 -15.53 2.87 0.28
N ALA A 451 -15.82 2.40 1.50
CA ALA A 451 -17.17 2.06 1.95
C ALA A 451 -17.70 3.09 2.94
N SER A 452 -18.85 3.70 2.62
CA SER A 452 -19.48 4.70 3.50
C SER A 452 -20.12 4.11 4.76
N LYS A 453 -20.35 2.80 4.80
CA LYS A 453 -20.95 2.07 5.92
C LYS A 453 -20.28 0.72 6.12
N GLY A 454 -20.30 0.21 7.35
CA GLY A 454 -19.81 -1.13 7.70
C GLY A 454 -18.28 -1.29 7.80
N LEU A 455 -17.51 -0.26 7.44
CA LEU A 455 -16.08 -0.17 7.75
C LEU A 455 -15.80 1.07 8.59
N PHE A 456 -14.82 0.97 9.47
CA PHE A 456 -14.48 2.00 10.46
C PHE A 456 -12.99 2.32 10.41
N ARG A 457 -12.66 3.60 10.53
CA ARG A 457 -11.30 4.13 10.68
C ARG A 457 -11.04 4.56 12.13
N PRO A 458 -9.78 4.62 12.56
CA PRO A 458 -9.42 4.84 13.97
C PRO A 458 -9.57 6.28 14.45
N GLN A 459 -9.45 7.27 13.54
CA GLN A 459 -9.55 8.69 13.87
C GLN A 459 -10.26 9.48 12.76
N MET A 460 -10.74 10.68 13.10
CA MET A 460 -11.43 11.53 12.12
C MET A 460 -10.50 12.03 11.00
N TYR A 461 -9.23 12.26 11.31
CA TYR A 461 -8.22 12.77 10.38
C TYR A 461 -6.99 11.85 10.34
N CYS A 462 -6.52 11.57 9.13
CA CYS A 462 -5.34 10.77 8.85
C CYS A 462 -4.84 11.10 7.45
N LEU A 463 -3.52 11.03 7.22
CA LEU A 463 -2.94 11.09 5.89
C LEU A 463 -3.51 10.02 4.95
N MET A 464 -3.95 8.88 5.47
CA MET A 464 -4.62 7.82 4.67
C MET A 464 -6.07 8.16 4.29
N GLY A 465 -6.64 9.25 4.78
CA GLY A 465 -8.02 9.63 4.48
C GLY A 465 -8.09 11.06 3.95
N SER A 466 -8.48 11.97 4.83
CA SER A 466 -8.36 13.41 4.58
C SER A 466 -7.72 14.03 5.81
N SER A 467 -6.51 14.56 5.68
CA SER A 467 -5.85 15.29 6.77
C SER A 467 -5.49 16.69 6.33
N GLU A 468 -6.09 17.67 6.99
CA GLU A 468 -5.65 19.08 6.93
C GLU A 468 -4.33 19.28 7.70
N ARG A 469 -3.95 18.32 8.55
CA ARG A 469 -2.78 18.39 9.44
C ARG A 469 -1.53 17.76 8.86
N THR A 470 -1.65 17.03 7.75
CA THR A 470 -0.52 16.30 7.13
C THR A 470 0.14 15.33 8.11
N GLU A 471 -0.67 14.62 8.89
CA GLU A 471 -0.21 13.64 9.90
C GLU A 471 -0.95 12.32 9.75
N PHE A 472 -0.24 11.21 9.98
CA PHE A 472 -0.86 9.90 10.20
C PHE A 472 -1.62 9.90 11.53
N CYS A 473 -2.77 9.22 11.59
CA CYS A 473 -3.45 8.95 12.84
C CYS A 473 -2.58 8.05 13.74
N ARG A 474 -2.88 7.99 15.04
CA ARG A 474 -2.13 7.22 16.04
C ARG A 474 -2.02 5.74 15.71
N VAL A 475 -3.04 5.14 15.11
CA VAL A 475 -3.01 3.73 14.69
C VAL A 475 -2.09 3.52 13.49
N CYS A 476 -2.12 4.42 12.50
CA CYS A 476 -1.17 4.39 11.39
C CYS A 476 0.27 4.64 11.87
N GLN A 477 0.49 5.59 12.77
CA GLN A 477 1.82 5.81 13.37
C GLN A 477 2.32 4.55 14.08
N TRP A 478 1.47 3.90 14.87
CA TRP A 478 1.81 2.65 15.54
C TRP A 478 2.11 1.51 14.55
N ALA A 479 1.31 1.35 13.50
CA ALA A 479 1.53 0.34 12.48
C ALA A 479 2.85 0.57 11.71
N ILE A 480 3.14 1.82 11.33
CA ILE A 480 4.41 2.20 10.69
C ILE A 480 5.59 1.92 11.62
N ALA A 481 5.53 2.34 12.88
CA ALA A 481 6.61 2.11 13.84
C ALA A 481 6.89 0.62 14.03
N ARG A 482 5.85 -0.22 14.09
CA ARG A 482 6.01 -1.67 14.13
C ARG A 482 6.67 -2.23 12.87
N MET A 483 6.40 -1.68 11.70
CA MET A 483 7.08 -2.08 10.47
C MET A 483 8.56 -1.67 10.47
N ILE A 484 8.87 -0.47 10.97
CA ILE A 484 10.26 -0.04 11.17
C ILE A 484 10.97 -0.98 12.14
N ASP A 485 10.37 -1.29 13.29
CA ASP A 485 10.96 -2.20 14.27
C ASP A 485 11.10 -3.63 13.73
N PHE A 486 10.23 -4.06 12.81
CA PHE A 486 10.37 -5.34 12.11
C PHE A 486 11.63 -5.37 11.25
N TYR A 487 11.79 -4.40 10.35
CA TYR A 487 12.95 -4.30 9.46
C TYR A 487 14.26 -3.90 10.17
N CYS A 488 14.17 -3.37 11.39
CA CYS A 488 15.34 -3.16 12.25
C CYS A 488 15.66 -4.36 13.16
N GLY A 489 14.93 -5.48 13.07
CA GLY A 489 15.17 -6.69 13.87
C GLY A 489 14.83 -6.55 15.36
N ARG A 490 13.97 -5.59 15.72
CA ARG A 490 13.60 -5.26 17.11
C ARG A 490 12.32 -5.94 17.57
N LEU A 491 11.46 -6.36 16.66
CA LEU A 491 10.31 -7.21 16.99
C LEU A 491 10.77 -8.65 17.13
N ARG A 492 10.67 -9.21 18.34
CA ARG A 492 10.99 -10.62 18.63
C ARG A 492 9.73 -11.38 19.02
#